data_AF-A0A7W5ADA4-F1
#
_entry.id   AF-A0A7W5ADA4-F1
#
_cell.length_a   1.000
_cell.length_b   1.000
_cell.length_c   1.000
_cell.angle_alpha   90.00
_cell.angle_beta   90.00
_cell.angle_gamma   90.00
#
_symmetry.space_group_name_H-M   'P 1'
#
loop_
_entity.id
_entity.type
_entity.pdbx_description
1 polymer ?
#
loop_
_entity_poly.entity_id
_entity_poly.type
_entity_poly.pdbx_seq_one_letter_code
_entity_poly.pdbx_strand_id
1 'polypeptide(L)'
;MTDYRFPAGAGEGAHGGQPDVSWLIGQLVREVPTITAVVLVSADGLQLASSGHLSREHTESVAALAAGFLGITGQLGGLLQLGAPENLSIRYPHGHLAFLRIDDPAGEFVAALLVSAQPQTQIGQLGYAMTTFSQAVGHALTPETRHALHQNTLPAPAR
;
A
#
# COMPACT_ATOMS: atom_id res chain seq x y z
N MET A 1 -16.81 -16.62 -12.02
CA MET A 1 -15.76 -17.17 -12.89
C MET A 1 -15.69 -16.28 -14.11
N THR A 2 -14.90 -15.21 -14.02
CA THR A 2 -14.66 -14.27 -15.12
C THR A 2 -13.15 -14.11 -15.21
N ASP A 3 -12.60 -14.56 -16.34
CA ASP A 3 -11.22 -14.42 -16.74
C ASP A 3 -10.82 -12.95 -16.72
N TYR A 4 -9.85 -12.59 -15.87
CA TYR A 4 -9.17 -11.31 -15.95
C TYR A 4 -7.81 -11.51 -16.59
N ARG A 5 -7.70 -11.09 -17.85
CA ARG A 5 -6.45 -11.10 -18.63
C ARG A 5 -5.61 -9.90 -18.23
N PHE A 6 -4.49 -10.18 -17.54
CA PHE A 6 -3.41 -9.22 -17.32
C PHE A 6 -3.00 -8.56 -18.66
N PRO A 7 -2.70 -7.24 -18.69
CA PRO A 7 -1.98 -6.69 -19.82
C PRO A 7 -0.58 -7.30 -19.85
N ALA A 8 -0.36 -8.22 -20.80
CA ALA A 8 0.97 -8.68 -21.16
C ALA A 8 1.69 -7.52 -21.86
N GLY A 9 2.46 -6.74 -21.09
CA GLY A 9 3.17 -5.58 -21.63
C GLY A 9 3.76 -4.64 -20.59
N ALA A 10 4.44 -5.16 -19.57
CA ALA A 10 5.34 -4.37 -18.73
C ALA A 10 6.47 -5.28 -18.24
N GLY A 11 7.36 -5.62 -19.17
CA GLY A 11 8.51 -6.48 -18.91
C GLY A 11 9.56 -6.29 -19.99
N GLU A 12 10.08 -5.07 -20.12
CA GLU A 12 11.45 -4.81 -20.59
C GLU A 12 11.80 -3.32 -20.41
N GLY A 13 12.17 -2.99 -19.18
CA GLY A 13 12.89 -1.78 -18.85
C GLY A 13 14.03 -2.18 -17.93
N ALA A 14 15.18 -2.49 -18.51
CA ALA A 14 16.41 -2.70 -17.74
C ALA A 14 16.78 -1.37 -17.07
N HIS A 15 16.40 -1.20 -15.80
CA HIS A 15 16.92 -0.15 -14.92
C HIS A 15 17.54 -0.87 -13.73
N GLY A 16 18.87 -0.75 -13.60
CA GLY A 16 19.61 -1.41 -12.52
C GLY A 16 19.13 -0.95 -11.15
N GLY A 17 18.96 -1.91 -10.24
CA GLY A 17 19.17 -1.71 -8.80
C GLY A 17 17.96 -1.84 -7.87
N GLN A 18 16.71 -1.64 -8.30
CA GLN A 18 15.60 -1.53 -7.34
C GLN A 18 14.29 -2.18 -7.84
N PRO A 19 13.61 -3.01 -7.02
CA PRO A 19 12.34 -3.63 -7.40
C PRO A 19 11.24 -2.58 -7.55
N ASP A 20 10.49 -2.67 -8.66
CA ASP A 20 9.31 -1.85 -8.91
C ASP A 20 8.22 -2.15 -7.86
N VAL A 21 7.68 -1.09 -7.25
CA VAL A 21 6.59 -1.14 -6.27
C VAL A 21 5.37 -1.89 -6.82
N SER A 22 5.07 -1.75 -8.11
CA SER A 22 3.97 -2.45 -8.77
C SER A 22 4.18 -3.96 -8.77
N TRP A 23 5.41 -4.40 -9.01
CA TRP A 23 5.79 -5.80 -8.97
C TRP A 23 5.70 -6.36 -7.55
N LEU A 24 6.14 -5.60 -6.54
CA LEU A 24 6.05 -5.97 -5.12
C LEU A 24 4.60 -6.15 -4.67
N ILE A 25 3.70 -5.24 -5.08
CA ILE A 25 2.27 -5.40 -4.81
C ILE A 25 1.74 -6.66 -5.50
N GLY A 26 2.18 -6.94 -6.72
CA GLY A 26 1.86 -8.18 -7.42
C GLY A 26 2.31 -9.44 -6.67
N GLN A 27 3.48 -9.42 -6.03
CA GLN A 27 3.94 -10.53 -5.18
C GLN A 27 3.05 -10.70 -3.94
N LEU A 28 2.75 -9.60 -3.24
CA LEU A 28 1.88 -9.62 -2.06
C LEU A 28 0.50 -10.23 -2.37
N VAL A 29 -0.13 -9.83 -3.49
CA VAL A 29 -1.44 -10.35 -3.91
C VAL A 29 -1.36 -11.83 -4.31
N ARG A 30 -0.23 -12.28 -4.89
CA ARG A 30 -0.01 -13.71 -5.18
C ARG A 30 0.16 -14.54 -3.92
N GLU A 31 0.86 -14.01 -2.92
CA GLU A 31 1.08 -14.67 -1.64
C GLU A 31 -0.21 -14.79 -0.82
N VAL A 32 -1.08 -13.78 -0.90
CA VAL A 32 -2.38 -13.76 -0.22
C VAL A 32 -3.51 -13.53 -1.22
N PRO A 33 -3.99 -14.59 -1.91
CA PRO A 33 -5.01 -14.47 -2.97
C PRO A 33 -6.36 -13.93 -2.52
N THR A 34 -6.63 -13.91 -1.21
CA THR A 34 -7.86 -13.38 -0.61
C THR A 34 -7.83 -11.86 -0.45
N ILE A 35 -6.72 -11.20 -0.80
CA ILE A 35 -6.65 -9.73 -0.91
C ILE A 35 -7.57 -9.25 -2.03
N THR A 36 -8.39 -8.23 -1.74
CA THR A 36 -9.33 -7.63 -2.70
C THR A 36 -8.86 -6.30 -3.25
N ALA A 37 -8.12 -5.53 -2.44
CA ALA A 37 -7.46 -4.31 -2.87
C ALA A 37 -6.22 -4.02 -2.01
N VAL A 38 -5.25 -3.34 -2.63
CA VAL A 38 -4.04 -2.82 -2.01
C VAL A 38 -3.89 -1.37 -2.43
N VAL A 39 -3.61 -0.49 -1.47
CA VAL A 39 -3.29 0.92 -1.74
C VAL A 39 -2.04 1.28 -0.96
N LEU A 40 -1.02 1.75 -1.65
CA LEU A 40 0.18 2.32 -1.06
C LEU A 40 0.04 3.84 -1.05
N VAL A 41 0.18 4.44 0.13
CA VAL A 41 -0.02 5.87 0.36
C VAL A 41 1.26 6.44 0.95
N SER A 42 1.75 7.57 0.45
CA SER A 42 2.92 8.25 1.03
C SER A 42 2.56 8.93 2.35
N ALA A 43 3.60 9.31 3.11
CA ALA A 43 3.44 10.02 4.37
C ALA A 43 2.69 11.37 4.28
N ASP A 44 2.69 12.00 3.10
CA ASP A 44 1.94 13.22 2.79
C ASP A 44 0.49 12.94 2.33
N GLY A 45 0.07 11.67 2.27
CA GLY A 45 -1.29 11.26 1.97
C GLY A 45 -1.60 11.04 0.50
N LEU A 46 -0.58 11.04 -0.37
CA LEU A 46 -0.76 10.82 -1.80
C LEU A 46 -0.74 9.33 -2.15
N GLN A 47 -1.53 8.94 -3.15
CA GLN A 47 -1.47 7.59 -3.69
C GLN A 47 -0.16 7.39 -4.45
N LEU A 48 0.59 6.34 -4.09
CA LEU A 48 1.82 5.93 -4.76
C LEU A 48 1.58 4.77 -5.74
N ALA A 49 0.78 3.79 -5.33
CA ALA A 49 0.45 2.62 -6.15
C ALA A 49 -0.81 1.94 -5.62
N SER A 50 -1.49 1.17 -6.46
CA SER A 50 -2.66 0.39 -6.03
C SER A 50 -2.87 -0.85 -6.88
N SER A 51 -3.54 -1.85 -6.31
CA SER A 51 -4.00 -3.06 -7.01
C SER A 51 -5.40 -3.43 -6.54
N GLY A 52 -6.18 -4.09 -7.38
CA GLY A 52 -7.55 -4.52 -7.10
C GLY A 52 -8.61 -3.76 -7.90
N HIS A 53 -9.87 -3.92 -7.49
CA HIS A 53 -11.05 -3.47 -8.25
C HIS A 53 -11.51 -2.05 -7.90
N LEU A 54 -10.65 -1.23 -7.28
CA LEU A 54 -11.00 0.15 -6.95
C LEU A 54 -10.93 1.02 -8.20
N SER A 55 -11.95 1.86 -8.41
CA SER A 55 -11.83 2.95 -9.37
C SER A 55 -10.78 3.94 -8.88
N ARG A 56 -10.18 4.69 -9.80
CA ARG A 56 -9.22 5.75 -9.47
C ARG A 56 -9.73 6.71 -8.39
N GLU A 57 -10.96 7.21 -8.55
CA GLU A 57 -11.61 8.12 -7.61
C GLU A 57 -11.75 7.50 -6.21
N HIS A 58 -12.11 6.22 -6.14
CA HIS A 58 -12.16 5.51 -4.87
C HIS A 58 -10.77 5.34 -4.25
N THR A 59 -9.74 5.07 -5.05
CA THR A 59 -8.37 4.94 -4.53
C THR A 59 -7.83 6.25 -3.98
N GLU A 60 -8.08 7.38 -4.67
CA GLU A 60 -7.75 8.72 -4.17
C GLU A 60 -8.50 9.04 -2.88
N SER A 61 -9.79 8.71 -2.81
CA SER A 61 -10.59 8.85 -1.59
C SER A 61 -10.05 8.00 -0.44
N VAL A 62 -9.67 6.75 -0.72
CA VAL A 62 -9.05 5.84 0.27
C VAL A 62 -7.72 6.40 0.75
N ALA A 63 -6.87 6.95 -0.13
CA ALA A 63 -5.60 7.55 0.26
C ALA A 63 -5.79 8.76 1.19
N ALA A 64 -6.76 9.64 0.88
CA ALA A 64 -7.09 10.78 1.72
C ALA A 64 -7.62 10.35 3.10
N LEU A 65 -8.53 9.36 3.14
CA LEU A 65 -9.05 8.82 4.40
C LEU A 65 -7.93 8.13 5.21
N ALA A 66 -7.03 7.43 4.54
CA ALA A 66 -5.87 6.79 5.16
C ALA A 66 -4.95 7.81 5.84
N ALA A 67 -4.66 8.94 5.18
CA ALA A 67 -3.84 10.00 5.73
C ALA A 67 -4.45 10.60 7.01
N GLY A 68 -5.76 10.89 6.98
CA GLY A 68 -6.50 11.35 8.17
C GLY A 68 -6.48 10.32 9.30
N PHE A 69 -6.71 9.05 8.96
CA PHE A 69 -6.69 7.95 9.91
C PHE A 69 -5.32 7.75 10.57
N LEU A 70 -4.25 7.87 9.78
CA LEU A 70 -2.86 7.86 10.25
C LEU A 70 -2.56 9.00 11.22
N GLY A 71 -3.01 10.21 10.89
CA GLY A 71 -2.86 11.37 11.77
C GLY A 71 -3.55 11.15 13.13
N ILE A 72 -4.76 10.58 13.13
CA ILE A 72 -5.51 10.29 14.36
C ILE A 72 -4.82 9.22 15.20
N THR A 73 -4.45 8.10 14.59
CA THR A 73 -3.82 6.97 15.29
C THR A 73 -2.43 7.33 15.82
N GLY A 74 -1.65 8.12 15.09
CA GLY A 74 -0.38 8.68 15.55
C GLY A 74 -0.54 9.59 16.77
N GLN A 75 -1.53 10.50 16.76
CA GLN A 75 -1.82 11.37 17.89
C GLN A 75 -2.27 10.58 19.13
N LEU A 76 -3.15 9.58 18.92
CA LEU A 76 -3.61 8.70 19.99
C LEU A 76 -2.43 7.95 20.65
N GLY A 77 -1.53 7.41 19.84
CA GLY A 77 -0.31 6.73 20.33
C GLY A 77 0.60 7.67 21.12
N GLY A 78 0.75 8.93 20.69
CA GLY A 78 1.48 9.96 21.42
C GLY A 78 0.85 10.29 22.78
N LEU A 79 -0.46 10.52 22.82
CA LEU A 79 -1.20 10.81 24.07
C LEU A 79 -1.13 9.66 25.07
N LEU A 80 -1.09 8.41 24.58
CA LEU A 80 -1.02 7.20 25.40
C LEU A 80 0.42 6.72 25.67
N GLN A 81 1.44 7.43 25.19
CA GLN A 81 2.86 7.04 25.31
C GLN A 81 3.18 5.66 24.70
N LEU A 82 2.45 5.28 23.64
CA LEU A 82 2.62 4.02 22.91
C LEU A 82 3.54 4.17 21.69
N GLY A 83 3.80 5.40 21.24
CA GLY A 83 4.55 5.68 20.02
C GLY A 83 3.69 5.63 18.75
N ALA A 84 4.33 5.51 17.59
CA ALA A 84 3.64 5.45 16.29
C ALA A 84 3.02 4.05 16.06
N PRO A 85 1.85 3.96 15.40
CA PRO A 85 1.28 2.66 15.06
C PRO A 85 2.15 1.95 14.02
N GLU A 86 2.60 0.74 14.34
CA GLU A 86 3.36 -0.11 13.41
C GLU A 86 2.42 -0.86 12.45
N ASN A 87 1.37 -1.47 13.00
CA ASN A 87 0.38 -2.26 12.26
C ASN A 87 -1.00 -2.12 12.92
N LEU A 88 -2.06 -2.12 12.11
CA LEU A 88 -3.43 -2.18 12.58
C LEU A 88 -4.28 -3.11 11.70
N SER A 89 -5.17 -3.88 12.35
CA SER A 89 -6.16 -4.69 11.65
C SER A 89 -7.55 -4.42 12.21
N ILE A 90 -8.51 -4.18 11.32
CA ILE A 90 -9.93 -4.01 11.62
C ILE A 90 -10.71 -5.13 10.93
N ARG A 91 -11.51 -5.86 11.69
CA ARG A 91 -12.36 -6.93 11.16
C ARG A 91 -13.79 -6.44 10.96
N TYR A 92 -14.30 -6.64 9.75
CA TYR A 92 -15.68 -6.40 9.35
C TYR A 92 -16.41 -7.73 9.14
N PRO A 93 -17.76 -7.74 9.15
CA PRO A 93 -18.52 -8.94 8.78
C PRO A 93 -18.18 -9.46 7.37
N HIS A 94 -17.78 -8.56 6.46
CA HIS A 94 -17.53 -8.86 5.06
C HIS A 94 -16.05 -8.81 4.65
N GLY A 95 -15.13 -8.75 5.61
CA GLY A 95 -13.71 -8.77 5.30
C GLY A 95 -12.85 -8.15 6.40
N HIS A 96 -11.62 -7.84 6.02
CA HIS A 96 -10.64 -7.21 6.90
C HIS A 96 -10.06 -5.99 6.20
N LEU A 97 -9.76 -4.97 6.99
CA LEU A 97 -8.89 -3.87 6.61
C LEU A 97 -7.62 -3.98 7.44
N ALA A 98 -6.48 -4.08 6.78
CA ALA A 98 -5.18 -4.09 7.41
C ALA A 98 -4.37 -2.88 6.95
N PHE A 99 -3.57 -2.38 7.87
CA PHE A 99 -2.74 -1.20 7.71
C PHE A 99 -1.34 -1.54 8.21
N LEU A 100 -0.31 -1.22 7.43
CA LEU A 100 1.09 -1.36 7.86
C LEU A 100 1.84 -0.07 7.58
N ARG A 101 2.50 0.46 8.61
CA ARG A 101 3.43 1.58 8.49
C ARG A 101 4.73 1.11 7.83
N ILE A 102 5.24 1.91 6.91
CA ILE A 102 6.52 1.69 6.24
C ILE A 102 7.43 2.86 6.61
N ASP A 103 8.55 2.50 7.21
CA ASP A 103 9.60 3.42 7.61
C ASP A 103 10.82 3.24 6.70
N ASP A 104 11.60 4.31 6.54
CA ASP A 104 12.91 4.21 5.92
C ASP A 104 13.94 3.60 6.90
N PRO A 105 15.18 3.32 6.46
CA PRO A 105 16.23 2.80 7.35
C PRO A 105 16.60 3.72 8.53
N ALA A 106 16.24 5.01 8.48
CA ALA A 106 16.44 5.96 9.58
C ALA A 106 15.27 5.93 10.58
N GLY A 107 14.19 5.20 10.30
CA GLY A 107 12.99 5.10 11.13
C GLY A 107 11.94 6.18 10.84
N GLU A 108 12.11 6.95 9.76
CA GLU A 108 11.18 8.01 9.39
C GLU A 108 10.00 7.47 8.59
N PHE A 109 8.82 8.04 8.83
CA PHE A 109 7.61 7.63 8.13
C PHE A 109 7.68 7.99 6.65
N VAL A 110 7.66 6.99 5.76
CA VAL A 110 7.72 7.25 4.32
C VAL A 110 6.44 6.93 3.59
N ALA A 111 5.76 5.86 4.00
CA ALA A 111 4.54 5.38 3.36
C ALA A 111 3.75 4.45 4.27
N ALA A 112 2.55 4.12 3.85
CA ALA A 112 1.67 3.18 4.48
C ALA A 112 1.03 2.25 3.45
N LEU A 113 0.95 0.97 3.79
CA LEU A 113 0.27 -0.05 3.02
C LEU A 113 -1.12 -0.30 3.61
N LEU A 114 -2.15 -0.11 2.80
CA LEU A 114 -3.53 -0.45 3.12
C LEU A 114 -3.93 -1.67 2.30
N VAL A 115 -4.54 -2.65 2.98
CA VAL A 115 -4.99 -3.88 2.36
C VAL A 115 -6.41 -4.18 2.79
N SER A 116 -7.30 -4.39 1.84
CA SER A 116 -8.60 -5.01 2.10
C SER A 116 -8.55 -6.47 1.69
N ALA A 117 -9.14 -7.35 2.50
CA ALA A 117 -9.14 -8.78 2.25
C ALA A 117 -10.47 -9.44 2.60
N GLN A 118 -10.75 -10.59 2.00
CA GLN A 118 -11.98 -11.36 2.21
C GLN A 118 -12.10 -11.90 3.65
N PRO A 119 -13.31 -12.21 4.14
CA PRO A 119 -13.53 -12.69 5.52
C PRO A 119 -12.69 -13.91 5.92
N GLN A 120 -12.44 -14.81 4.97
CA GLN A 120 -11.72 -16.08 5.16
C GLN A 120 -10.20 -15.89 5.23
N THR A 121 -9.70 -14.66 5.03
CA THR A 121 -8.27 -14.37 5.08
C THR A 121 -7.69 -14.69 6.45
N GLN A 122 -6.58 -15.43 6.46
CA GLN A 122 -5.82 -15.68 7.67
C GLN A 122 -4.97 -14.45 8.01
N ILE A 123 -5.35 -13.71 9.05
CA ILE A 123 -4.68 -12.45 9.43
C ILE A 123 -3.20 -12.63 9.75
N GLY A 124 -2.79 -13.78 10.31
CA GLY A 124 -1.37 -14.07 10.52
C GLY A 124 -0.56 -14.13 9.23
N GLN A 125 -1.09 -14.81 8.20
CA GLN A 125 -0.46 -14.87 6.87
C GLN A 125 -0.44 -13.49 6.22
N LEU A 126 -1.55 -12.75 6.29
CA LEU A 126 -1.63 -11.39 5.76
C LEU A 126 -0.59 -10.47 6.41
N GLY A 127 -0.48 -10.48 7.74
CA GLY A 127 0.51 -9.71 8.47
C GLY A 127 1.94 -10.07 8.08
N TYR A 128 2.26 -11.36 7.97
CA TYR A 128 3.58 -11.82 7.51
C TYR A 128 3.93 -11.31 6.11
N ALA A 129 3.00 -11.46 5.15
CA ALA A 129 3.21 -11.01 3.78
C ALA A 129 3.35 -9.48 3.70
N MET A 130 2.55 -8.73 4.46
CA MET A 130 2.67 -7.27 4.56
C MET A 130 4.03 -6.84 5.14
N THR A 131 4.52 -7.50 6.19
CA THR A 131 5.84 -7.22 6.76
C THR A 131 6.96 -7.49 5.75
N THR A 132 6.87 -8.60 5.03
CA THR A 132 7.83 -8.95 3.96
C THR A 132 7.81 -7.90 2.85
N PHE A 133 6.63 -7.44 2.45
CA PHE A 133 6.47 -6.33 1.51
C PHE A 133 7.15 -5.05 2.01
N SER A 134 6.92 -4.66 3.27
CA SER A 134 7.50 -3.43 3.85
C SER A 134 9.04 -3.46 3.81
N GLN A 135 9.65 -4.59 4.14
CA GLN A 135 11.12 -4.76 4.08
C GLN A 135 11.67 -4.60 2.65
N ALA A 136 10.94 -5.12 1.65
CA ALA A 136 11.32 -4.99 0.25
C ALA A 136 11.11 -3.56 -0.29
N VAL A 137 10.05 -2.89 0.16
CA VAL A 137 9.66 -1.56 -0.33
C VAL A 137 10.42 -0.43 0.36
N GLY A 138 10.89 -0.61 1.60
CA GLY A 138 11.66 0.40 2.34
C GLY A 138 12.97 0.79 1.65
N HIS A 139 13.59 -0.16 0.93
CA HIS A 139 14.74 0.12 0.06
C HIS A 139 14.33 0.75 -1.28
N ALA A 140 13.07 0.58 -1.68
CA ALA A 140 12.54 1.02 -2.97
C ALA A 140 11.96 2.45 -2.96
N LEU A 141 11.50 2.94 -1.81
CA LEU A 141 10.79 4.22 -1.64
C LEU A 141 11.72 5.37 -1.24
N THR A 142 12.70 5.70 -2.09
CA THR A 142 13.44 6.96 -1.95
C THR A 142 12.49 8.17 -2.14
N PRO A 143 12.81 9.37 -1.61
CA PRO A 143 12.03 10.59 -1.87
C PRO A 143 11.76 10.83 -3.35
N GLU A 144 12.74 10.60 -4.22
CA GLU A 144 12.66 10.74 -5.66
C GLU A 144 11.68 9.72 -6.27
N THR A 145 11.76 8.46 -5.84
CA THR A 145 10.85 7.40 -6.28
C THR A 145 9.41 7.70 -5.89
N ARG A 146 9.17 8.21 -4.66
CA ARG A 146 7.82 8.61 -4.21
C ARG A 146 7.22 9.70 -5.10
N HIS A 147 8.00 10.72 -5.42
CA HIS A 147 7.55 11.81 -6.29
C HIS A 147 7.22 11.31 -7.70
N ALA A 148 8.07 10.46 -8.27
CA ALA A 148 7.85 9.86 -9.59
C ALA A 148 6.60 8.96 -9.64
N LEU A 149 6.38 8.14 -8.61
CA LEU A 149 5.19 7.28 -8.49
C LEU A 149 3.90 8.10 -8.40
N HIS A 150 3.92 9.20 -7.63
CA HIS A 150 2.79 10.11 -7.58
C HIS A 150 2.52 10.76 -8.94
N GLN A 151 3.55 11.23 -9.65
CA GLN A 151 3.40 11.81 -10.99
C GLN A 151 2.77 10.83 -12.00
N ASN A 152 3.15 9.55 -11.95
CA ASN A 152 2.56 8.50 -12.78
C ASN A 152 1.10 8.22 -12.44
N THR A 153 0.67 8.61 -11.25
CA THR A 153 -0.71 8.49 -10.80
C THR A 153 -1.54 9.70 -11.24
N LEU A 154 -0.99 10.83 -11.67
CA LEU A 154 -1.78 11.99 -12.11
C LEU A 154 -2.48 11.76 -13.48
N PRO A 155 -3.66 12.33 -13.72
CA PRO A 155 -4.28 12.32 -15.05
C PRO A 155 -3.45 13.10 -16.06
N ALA A 156 -3.34 12.58 -17.29
CA ALA A 156 -2.70 13.30 -18.39
C ALA A 156 -3.45 14.62 -18.65
N PRO A 157 -2.75 15.75 -18.92
CA PRO A 157 -3.42 17.03 -19.16
C PRO A 157 -4.36 16.90 -20.36
N ALA A 158 -5.59 17.36 -20.19
CA ALA A 158 -6.55 17.46 -21.28
C ALA A 158 -5.96 18.36 -22.38
N ARG A 159 -5.76 17.80 -23.57
CA ARG A 159 -5.37 18.53 -24.78
C ARG A 159 -6.56 19.25 -25.39
#